data_AF-M1MQR3-F1
#
_entry.id   AF-M1MQR3-F1
#
_cell.length_a   1.000
_cell.length_b   1.000
_cell.length_c   1.000
_cell.angle_alpha   90.00
_cell.angle_beta   90.00
_cell.angle_gamma   90.00
#
_symmetry.space_group_name_H-M   'P 1'
#
loop_
_entity.id
_entity.type
_entity.pdbx_description
1 polymer ?
#
loop_
_entity_poly.entity_id
_entity_poly.type
_entity_poly.pdbx_seq_one_letter_code
_entity_poly.pdbx_strand_id
1 'polypeptide(L)' 'FTQQYQPAVCNSNPTPRNDPPDKLFTVHGLWPSNKNGPDPEKCKATALNSQKIGNMTAQLEIIWP' A
#
# COMPACT_ATOMS: atom_id res chain seq x y z
N PHE A 1 -6.10 1.75 -8.73
CA PHE A 1 -6.01 0.84 -7.57
C PHE A 1 -5.07 -0.27 -7.94
N THR A 2 -3.99 -0.45 -7.20
CA THR A 2 -3.02 -1.51 -7.49
C THR A 2 -2.85 -2.39 -6.26
N GLN A 3 -2.81 -3.69 -6.50
CA GLN A 3 -2.53 -4.69 -5.49
C GLN A 3 -1.19 -5.35 -5.82
N GLN A 4 -0.52 -5.85 -4.79
CA GLN A 4 0.71 -6.62 -4.92
C GLN A 4 0.49 -8.06 -4.45
N TYR A 5 1.00 -9.02 -5.21
CA TYR A 5 0.99 -10.43 -4.82
C TYR A 5 2.16 -10.70 -3.87
N GLN A 6 1.84 -10.97 -2.61
CA GLN A 6 2.81 -11.01 -1.54
C GLN A 6 3.93 -12.05 -1.76
N PRO A 7 3.65 -13.31 -2.16
CA PRO A 7 4.70 -14.30 -2.38
C PRO A 7 5.71 -13.89 -3.44
N ALA A 8 5.29 -13.23 -4.52
CA ALA A 8 6.22 -12.77 -5.55
C ALA A 8 7.16 -11.67 -5.02
N VAL A 9 6.61 -10.69 -4.29
CA VAL A 9 7.39 -9.57 -3.72
C VAL A 9 8.35 -10.04 -2.62
N CYS A 10 7.93 -11.01 -1.80
CA CYS A 10 8.80 -11.60 -0.77
C CYS A 10 9.96 -12.38 -1.40
N ASN A 11 9.68 -13.23 -2.39
CA ASN A 11 10.69 -14.09 -2.99
C ASN A 11 11.73 -13.32 -3.80
N SER A 12 11.40 -12.11 -4.27
CA SER A 12 12.33 -11.25 -5.01
C SER A 12 13.21 -10.37 -4.12
N ASN A 13 12.96 -10.27 -2.81
CA ASN A 13 13.69 -9.39 -1.90
C ASN A 13 14.64 -10.16 -0.97
N PRO A 14 15.89 -9.68 -0.76
CA PRO A 14 16.88 -10.34 0.09
C PRO A 14 16.61 -10.19 1.59
N THR A 15 15.71 -9.28 1.99
CA THR A 15 15.38 -9.06 3.40
C THR A 15 14.37 -10.12 3.86
N PRO A 16 14.68 -10.91 4.92
CA PRO A 16 13.73 -11.87 5.47
C PRO A 16 12.48 -11.13 5.93
N ARG A 17 11.31 -11.52 5.41
CA ARG A 17 10.04 -11.06 5.97
C ARG A 17 9.63 -11.96 7.12
N ASN A 18 9.31 -11.32 8.24
CA ASN A 18 8.62 -11.96 9.34
C ASN A 18 7.16 -12.19 8.95
N ASP A 19 6.72 -13.41 9.22
CA ASP A 19 5.39 -13.99 9.05
C ASP A 19 4.84 -14.12 7.62
N PRO A 20 4.20 -15.27 7.30
CA PRO A 20 3.45 -15.41 6.07
C PRO A 20 2.29 -14.40 6.06
N PRO A 21 2.04 -13.72 4.93
CA PRO A 21 1.03 -12.68 4.84
C PRO A 21 -0.38 -13.27 5.04
N ASP A 22 -1.22 -12.59 5.82
CA ASP A 22 -2.64 -12.95 6.05
C ASP A 22 -3.47 -12.96 4.75
N LYS A 23 -3.01 -12.25 3.72
CA LYS A 23 -3.63 -12.14 2.40
C LYS A 23 -2.61 -12.32 1.28
N LEU A 24 -3.02 -13.03 0.23
CA LEU A 24 -2.20 -13.22 -0.97
C LEU A 24 -2.01 -11.92 -1.76
N PHE A 25 -3.06 -11.10 -1.84
CA PHE A 25 -3.01 -9.78 -2.44
C PHE A 25 -3.24 -8.74 -1.36
N THR A 26 -2.36 -7.76 -1.31
CA THR A 26 -2.52 -6.59 -0.45
C THR A 26 -2.49 -5.33 -1.30
N VAL A 27 -3.02 -4.25 -0.77
CA VAL A 27 -2.97 -2.94 -1.42
C VAL A 27 -1.51 -2.52 -1.53
N HIS A 28 -1.07 -2.26 -2.76
CA HIS A 28 0.19 -1.58 -2.99
C HIS A 28 -0.04 -0.07 -2.86
N GLY A 29 -1.17 0.40 -3.41
CA GLY A 29 -1.58 1.79 -3.25
C GLY A 29 -2.72 2.28 -4.13
N LEU A 30 -3.03 3.54 -3.89
CA LEU A 30 -4.04 4.32 -4.59
C LEU A 30 -3.36 5.49 -5.28
N TRP A 31 -3.05 5.30 -6.57
CA TRP A 31 -2.50 6.34 -7.41
C TRP A 31 -3.62 7.05 -8.17
N PRO A 32 -3.73 8.38 -8.05
CA PRO A 32 -4.51 9.18 -8.98
C PRO A 32 -4.00 8.93 -10.41
N SER A 33 -4.91 8.88 -11.37
CA SER A 33 -4.55 8.74 -12.78
C SER A 33 -5.26 9.78 -13.62
N ASN A 34 -4.58 10.24 -14.66
CA ASN A 34 -5.13 11.15 -15.65
C ASN A 34 -5.18 10.47 -17.01
N LYS A 35 -6.38 10.21 -17.52
CA LYS A 35 -6.55 9.54 -18.82
C LYS A 35 -5.97 10.34 -19.99
N ASN A 36 -5.98 11.66 -19.89
CA ASN A 36 -5.67 12.57 -21.00
C ASN A 36 -4.30 13.25 -20.83
N GLY A 37 -3.49 12.81 -19.87
CA GLY A 37 -2.20 13.42 -19.57
C GLY A 37 -1.40 12.60 -18.56
N PRO A 38 -0.30 13.15 -18.04
CA PRO A 38 0.49 12.46 -17.02
C PRO A 38 -0.31 12.26 -15.73
N ASP A 39 -0.11 11.12 -15.09
CA ASP A 39 -0.64 10.85 -13.76
C ASP A 39 -0.05 11.87 -12.76
N PRO A 40 -0.87 12.55 -11.96
CA PRO A 40 -0.36 13.56 -11.04
C PRO A 40 0.32 12.87 -9.86
N GLU A 41 1.48 13.40 -9.46
CA GLU A 41 2.22 12.97 -8.29
C GLU A 41 2.66 14.18 -7.45
N LYS A 42 2.99 13.95 -6.17
CA LYS A 42 3.56 14.97 -5.28
C LYS A 42 2.76 16.29 -5.25
N CYS A 43 1.43 16.19 -5.23
CA CYS A 43 0.55 17.33 -4.98
C CYS A 43 0.84 17.96 -3.60
N LYS A 44 0.18 19.09 -3.28
CA LYS A 44 0.42 19.86 -2.04
C LYS A 44 0.65 18.95 -0.83
N ALA A 45 1.85 19.05 -0.26
CA ALA A 45 2.24 18.26 0.89
C ALA A 45 1.32 18.58 2.08
N THR A 46 0.61 17.55 2.53
CA THR A 46 -0.20 17.58 3.74
C THR A 46 0.34 16.48 4.63
N ALA A 47 0.70 16.82 5.88
CA ALA A 47 1.16 15.82 6.83
C ALA A 47 0.06 14.79 7.08
N LEU A 48 0.43 13.50 7.12
CA LEU A 48 -0.47 12.44 7.49
C LEU A 48 -0.93 12.66 8.94
N ASN A 49 -2.24 12.73 9.15
CA ASN A 49 -2.82 12.76 10.49
C ASN A 49 -3.24 11.33 10.88
N SER A 50 -2.43 10.66 11.69
CA SER A 50 -2.68 9.28 12.15
C SER A 50 -4.00 9.13 12.92
N GLN A 51 -4.47 10.17 13.61
CA GLN A 51 -5.74 10.13 14.34
C GLN A 51 -6.93 9.92 13.39
N LYS A 52 -6.84 10.38 12.13
CA LYS A 52 -7.90 10.21 11.13
C LYS A 52 -8.03 8.77 10.63
N ILE A 53 -6.99 7.96 10.76
CA ILE A 53 -6.97 6.55 10.31
C ILE A 53 -6.96 5.56 11.47
N GLY A 54 -7.00 6.04 12.72
CA GLY A 54 -6.82 5.21 13.91
C GLY A 54 -7.87 4.12 14.07
N ASN A 55 -9.10 4.33 13.59
CA ASN A 55 -10.16 3.31 13.59
C ASN A 55 -9.95 2.23 12.52
N MET A 56 -9.06 2.44 11.56
CA MET A 56 -8.77 1.52 10.45
C MET A 56 -7.42 0.82 10.60
N THR A 57 -6.60 1.17 11.60
CA THR A 57 -5.21 0.66 11.76
C THR A 57 -5.14 -0.86 11.66
N ALA A 58 -5.96 -1.59 12.44
CA ALA A 58 -5.96 -3.05 12.44
C ALA A 58 -6.34 -3.66 11.07
N GLN A 59 -7.21 -2.99 10.31
CA GLN A 59 -7.53 -3.44 8.95
C GLN A 59 -6.39 -3.14 7.99
N LEU A 60 -5.76 -1.96 8.11
CA LEU A 60 -4.65 -1.55 7.27
C LEU A 60 -3.43 -2.46 7.45
N GLU A 61 -3.11 -2.89 8.67
CA GLU A 61 -2.04 -3.86 8.93
C GLU A 61 -2.24 -5.19 8.18
N ILE A 62 -3.49 -5.58 7.92
CA ILE A 62 -3.83 -6.82 7.21
C ILE A 62 -3.89 -6.60 5.69
N ILE A 63 -4.57 -5.52 5.25
CA ILE A 63 -4.86 -5.31 3.82
C ILE A 63 -3.84 -4.44 3.10
N TRP A 64 -3.03 -3.67 3.83
CA TRP A 64 -2.00 -2.76 3.32
C TRP A 64 -0.76 -2.76 4.25
N PRO A 65 -0.08 -3.91 4.41
CA PRO A 65 1.16 -4.03 5.17
C PRO A 65 2.34 -3.38 4.45
#